data_AF-A0A067SIA9-F1
#
_entry.id   AF-A0A067SIA9-F1
#
_cell.length_a   1.000
_cell.length_b   1.000
_cell.length_c   1.000
_cell.angle_alpha   90.00
_cell.angle_beta   90.00
_cell.angle_gamma   90.00
#
_symmetry.space_group_name_H-M   'P 1'
#
loop_
_entity.id
_entity.type
_entity.pdbx_description
1 polymer ?
#
loop_
_entity_poly.entity_id
_entity_poly.type
_entity_poly.pdbx_seq_one_letter_code
_entity_poly.pdbx_strand_id
1 'polypeptide(L)'
;MHFTSIFAPVILAVAFALSAQADTIVAFSGSQCDGAVGNTVQCDGSCHQFSGRHSLRISGGSTHCVTYFTNNNCGFAEGQGGTNIFGPGTCQNVNTGGNVGSFLCAPSTICLV
;
A
#
# COMPACT_ATOMS: atom_id res chain seq x y z
N MET A 1 10.13 59.29 23.38
CA MET A 1 9.06 58.39 22.89
C MET A 1 9.71 57.44 21.89
N HIS A 2 9.95 56.18 22.28
CA HIS A 2 10.57 55.17 21.43
C HIS A 2 9.45 54.30 20.82
N PHE A 3 9.34 54.28 19.50
CA PHE A 3 8.42 53.40 18.77
C PHE A 3 9.20 52.19 18.25
N THR A 4 9.02 51.02 18.86
CA THR A 4 9.50 49.75 18.31
C THR A 4 8.34 49.06 17.60
N SER A 5 8.26 49.23 16.27
CA SER A 5 7.38 48.45 15.40
C SER A 5 7.99 47.07 15.14
N ILE A 6 7.29 46.02 15.55
CA ILE A 6 7.64 44.63 15.24
C ILE A 6 6.84 44.24 13.99
N PHE A 7 7.48 44.23 12.82
CA PHE A 7 6.89 43.67 11.61
C PHE A 7 7.12 42.15 11.60
N ALA A 8 6.07 41.37 11.84
CA ALA A 8 6.09 39.92 11.67
C ALA A 8 5.51 39.58 10.28
N PRO A 9 6.30 39.02 9.35
CA PRO A 9 5.73 38.54 8.09
C PRO A 9 5.05 37.19 8.31
N VAL A 10 3.74 37.16 8.06
CA VAL A 10 2.95 35.92 7.96
C VAL A 10 3.32 35.26 6.63
N ILE A 11 4.13 34.21 6.68
CA ILE A 11 4.42 33.37 5.51
C ILE A 11 3.29 32.35 5.38
N LEU A 12 2.43 32.57 4.39
CA LEU A 12 1.37 31.65 4.01
C LEU A 12 1.99 30.49 3.20
N ALA A 13 2.22 29.35 3.84
CA ALA A 13 2.64 28.14 3.17
C ALA A 13 1.44 27.51 2.42
N VAL A 14 1.39 27.68 1.10
CA VAL A 14 0.46 26.93 0.24
C VAL A 14 0.98 25.50 0.13
N ALA A 15 0.33 24.57 0.82
CA ALA A 15 0.54 23.14 0.61
C ALA A 15 -0.07 22.76 -0.74
N PHE A 16 0.79 22.52 -1.74
CA PHE A 16 0.38 21.86 -2.98
C PHE A 16 0.03 20.41 -2.67
N ALA A 17 -1.25 20.14 -2.40
CA ALA A 17 -1.77 18.79 -2.41
C ALA A 17 -1.85 18.32 -3.87
N LEU A 18 -0.75 17.72 -4.36
CA LEU A 18 -0.79 16.88 -5.54
C LEU A 18 -1.64 15.65 -5.17
N SER A 19 -2.95 15.71 -5.42
CA SER A 19 -3.80 14.53 -5.42
C SER A 19 -3.48 13.72 -6.68
N ALA A 20 -2.32 13.08 -6.72
CA ALA A 20 -2.17 11.88 -7.50
C ALA A 20 -3.24 10.93 -6.94
N GLN A 21 -4.23 10.54 -7.76
CA GLN A 21 -5.16 9.51 -7.34
C GLN A 21 -4.32 8.26 -7.10
N ALA A 22 -4.07 7.97 -5.83
CA ALA A 22 -3.26 6.82 -5.46
C ALA A 22 -4.03 5.57 -5.87
N ASP A 23 -3.34 4.71 -6.62
CA ASP A 23 -3.86 3.41 -6.98
C ASP A 23 -4.14 2.62 -5.69
N THR A 24 -5.22 1.86 -5.69
CA THR A 24 -5.66 1.12 -4.51
C THR A 24 -5.54 -0.36 -4.74
N ILE A 25 -5.52 -1.13 -3.66
CA ILE A 25 -5.48 -2.57 -3.70
C ILE A 25 -6.54 -3.14 -2.76
N VAL A 26 -7.11 -4.27 -3.15
CA VAL A 26 -8.10 -4.99 -2.36
C VAL A 26 -7.78 -6.48 -2.37
N ALA A 27 -7.95 -7.10 -1.19
CA ALA A 27 -7.74 -8.53 -0.98
C ALA A 27 -9.06 -9.29 -0.94
N PHE A 28 -9.07 -10.53 -1.41
CA PHE A 28 -10.26 -11.38 -1.47
C PHE A 28 -10.02 -12.73 -0.80
N SER A 29 -11.07 -13.34 -0.25
CA SER A 29 -10.98 -14.66 0.37
C SER A 29 -10.93 -15.82 -0.62
N GLY A 30 -11.27 -15.61 -1.89
CA GLY A 30 -11.10 -16.61 -2.95
C GLY A 30 -9.81 -16.40 -3.75
N SER A 31 -9.43 -17.37 -4.56
CA SER A 31 -8.19 -17.35 -5.35
C SER A 31 -8.33 -16.63 -6.69
N GLN A 32 -9.55 -16.29 -7.11
CA GLN A 32 -9.84 -15.63 -8.39
C GLN A 32 -10.48 -14.25 -8.19
N CYS A 33 -10.11 -13.56 -7.10
CA CYS A 33 -10.66 -12.27 -6.70
C CYS A 33 -12.18 -12.31 -6.52
N ASP A 34 -12.60 -13.43 -5.93
CA ASP A 34 -13.96 -13.82 -5.63
C ASP A 34 -14.14 -14.05 -4.12
N GLY A 35 -15.38 -14.30 -3.69
CA GLY A 35 -15.72 -14.45 -2.28
C GLY A 35 -15.76 -13.13 -1.51
N ALA A 36 -15.43 -13.18 -0.22
CA ALA A 36 -15.51 -12.03 0.67
C ALA A 36 -14.41 -11.01 0.34
N VAL A 37 -14.84 -9.76 0.12
CA VAL A 37 -13.97 -8.62 -0.16
C VAL A 37 -13.38 -8.07 1.14
N GLY A 38 -12.10 -7.73 1.14
CA GLY A 38 -11.42 -7.05 2.22
C GLY A 38 -11.55 -5.53 2.15
N ASN A 39 -10.78 -4.82 2.97
CA ASN A 39 -10.72 -3.36 2.88
C ASN A 39 -9.96 -2.95 1.61
N THR A 40 -10.47 -1.92 0.93
CA THR A 40 -9.72 -1.21 -0.10
C THR A 40 -8.72 -0.28 0.58
N VAL A 41 -7.46 -0.42 0.24
CA VAL A 41 -6.35 0.33 0.85
C VAL A 41 -5.46 0.94 -0.23
N GLN A 42 -4.67 1.95 0.14
CA GLN A 42 -3.82 2.67 -0.81
C GLN A 42 -2.53 1.90 -1.08
N CYS A 43 -2.01 1.99 -2.30
CA CYS A 43 -0.66 1.54 -2.62
C CYS A 43 0.36 2.65 -2.31
N ASP A 44 0.51 2.97 -1.03
CA ASP A 44 1.39 4.04 -0.52
C ASP A 44 2.59 3.52 0.30
N GLY A 45 2.76 2.19 0.36
CA GLY A 45 3.77 1.53 1.16
C GLY A 45 3.37 1.28 2.62
N SER A 46 2.11 1.51 3.00
CA SER A 46 1.62 1.15 4.34
C SER A 46 1.29 -0.34 4.47
N CYS A 47 1.27 -0.83 5.72
CA CYS A 47 1.07 -2.23 6.06
C CYS A 47 -0.40 -2.60 6.23
N HIS A 48 -0.79 -3.72 5.63
CA HIS A 48 -2.18 -4.18 5.63
C HIS A 48 -2.29 -5.67 5.94
N GLN A 49 -3.37 -6.05 6.62
CA GLN A 49 -3.67 -7.44 6.95
C GLN A 49 -4.06 -8.24 5.70
N PHE A 50 -3.55 -9.46 5.61
CA PHE A 50 -3.89 -10.44 4.58
C PHE A 50 -4.47 -11.74 5.13
N SER A 51 -4.55 -11.90 6.46
CA SER A 51 -5.08 -13.12 7.08
C SER A 51 -6.47 -13.47 6.56
N GLY A 52 -6.66 -14.73 6.15
CA GLY A 52 -7.89 -15.24 5.55
C GLY A 52 -8.16 -14.78 4.12
N ARG A 53 -7.15 -14.23 3.43
CA ARG A 53 -7.21 -13.81 2.03
C ARG A 53 -6.30 -14.69 1.16
N HIS A 54 -6.62 -14.74 -0.12
CA HIS A 54 -5.97 -15.64 -1.09
C HIS A 54 -5.64 -14.96 -2.42
N SER A 55 -6.25 -13.81 -2.72
CA SER A 55 -5.91 -13.06 -3.93
C SER A 55 -5.99 -11.55 -3.72
N LEU A 56 -5.33 -10.80 -4.61
CA LEU A 56 -5.30 -9.35 -4.63
C LEU A 56 -5.69 -8.81 -6.00
N ARG A 57 -6.28 -7.62 -6.01
CA ARG A 57 -6.50 -6.85 -7.23
C ARG A 57 -6.15 -5.40 -7.00
N ILE A 58 -5.33 -4.84 -7.89
CA ILE A 58 -5.03 -3.42 -7.92
C ILE A 58 -6.07 -2.71 -8.79
N SER A 59 -6.53 -1.56 -8.33
CA SER A 59 -7.35 -0.61 -9.07
C SER A 59 -6.48 0.56 -9.53
N GLY A 60 -6.93 1.23 -10.58
CA GLY A 60 -6.28 2.41 -11.13
C GLY A 60 -5.43 2.11 -12.36
N GLY A 61 -4.32 2.82 -12.53
CA GLY A 61 -3.60 2.90 -13.82
C GLY A 61 -2.20 2.28 -13.85
N SER A 62 -1.59 1.99 -12.70
CA SER A 62 -0.16 1.69 -12.61
C SER A 62 0.13 0.28 -12.13
N THR A 63 1.35 -0.17 -12.40
CA THR A 63 1.90 -1.43 -11.90
C THR A 63 2.59 -1.19 -10.56
N HIS A 64 2.33 -2.07 -9.59
CA HIS A 64 2.89 -1.96 -8.25
C HIS A 64 3.64 -3.23 -7.86
N CYS A 65 4.63 -3.09 -6.97
CA CYS A 65 5.15 -4.22 -6.22
C CYS A 65 4.38 -4.42 -4.92
N VAL A 66 3.98 -5.67 -4.68
CA VAL A 66 3.42 -6.13 -3.41
C VAL A 66 4.41 -7.04 -2.72
N THR A 67 4.70 -6.74 -1.46
CA THR A 67 5.54 -7.58 -0.59
C THR A 67 4.65 -8.27 0.43
N TYR A 68 4.80 -9.58 0.58
CA TYR A 68 4.03 -10.44 1.47
C TYR A 68 4.87 -10.85 2.68
N PHE A 69 4.24 -10.92 3.84
CA PHE A 69 4.87 -11.29 5.09
C PHE A 69 4.06 -12.41 5.77
N THR A 70 4.76 -13.31 6.43
CA THR A 70 4.15 -14.42 7.18
C THR A 70 3.48 -13.95 8.47
N ASN A 71 4.01 -12.88 9.09
CA ASN A 71 3.42 -12.22 10.25
C ASN A 71 2.37 -11.18 9.85
N ASN A 72 1.71 -10.59 10.85
CA ASN A 72 0.60 -9.65 10.66
C ASN A 72 1.04 -8.18 10.68
N ASN A 73 2.33 -7.87 10.85
CA ASN A 73 2.80 -6.50 11.14
C ASN A 73 3.79 -5.98 10.09
N CYS A 74 3.88 -6.63 8.94
CA CYS A 74 4.89 -6.36 7.90
C CYS A 74 6.32 -6.29 8.46
N GLY A 75 6.61 -7.11 9.48
CA GLY A 75 7.95 -7.22 10.02
C GLY A 75 8.79 -8.08 9.09
N PHE A 76 9.87 -7.55 8.53
CA PHE A 76 10.78 -8.35 7.72
C PHE A 76 11.55 -9.35 8.60
N ALA A 77 11.56 -10.60 8.17
CA ALA A 77 12.45 -11.63 8.69
C ALA A 77 13.09 -12.34 7.49
N GLU A 78 14.42 -12.48 7.51
CA GLU A 78 15.14 -13.08 6.40
C GLU A 78 14.59 -14.48 6.06
N GLY A 79 14.34 -14.71 4.77
CA GLY A 79 13.75 -15.96 4.29
C GLY A 79 12.24 -16.13 4.52
N GLN A 80 11.55 -15.12 5.06
CA GLN A 80 10.09 -15.13 5.22
C GLN A 80 9.42 -14.15 4.27
N GLY A 81 8.42 -14.63 3.53
CA GLY A 81 7.60 -13.80 2.64
C GLY A 81 7.90 -13.98 1.15
N GLY A 82 7.52 -12.98 0.36
CA GLY A 82 7.75 -12.96 -1.08
C GLY A 82 7.36 -11.62 -1.69
N THR A 83 7.74 -11.39 -2.94
CA THR A 83 7.37 -10.18 -3.68
C THR A 83 6.67 -10.55 -4.97
N ASN A 84 5.79 -9.69 -5.44
CA ASN A 84 5.13 -9.86 -6.72
C ASN A 84 4.83 -8.49 -7.34
N ILE A 85 5.05 -8.36 -8.64
CA ILE A 85 4.81 -7.14 -9.39
C ILE A 85 3.70 -7.43 -10.39
N PHE A 86 2.58 -6.74 -10.27
CA PHE A 86 1.44 -6.92 -11.18
C PHE A 86 0.71 -5.61 -11.45
N GLY A 87 0.05 -5.59 -12.60
CA GLY A 87 -0.63 -4.41 -13.15
C GLY A 87 -2.07 -4.24 -12.64
N PRO A 88 -2.70 -3.12 -12.97
CA PRO A 88 -4.05 -2.82 -12.55
C PRO A 88 -5.06 -3.78 -13.19
N GLY A 89 -6.18 -3.98 -12.51
CA GLY A 89 -7.28 -4.82 -12.99
C GLY A 89 -6.99 -6.33 -12.99
N THR A 90 -5.73 -6.74 -12.85
CA THR A 90 -5.31 -8.14 -12.82
C THR A 90 -5.61 -8.75 -11.46
N CYS A 91 -6.25 -9.92 -11.46
CA CYS A 91 -6.38 -10.70 -10.26
C CYS A 91 -5.12 -11.54 -10.03
N GLN A 92 -4.48 -11.35 -8.88
CA GLN A 92 -3.29 -12.08 -8.51
C GLN A 92 -3.60 -13.05 -7.37
N ASN A 93 -3.58 -14.35 -7.68
CA ASN A 93 -3.59 -15.38 -6.65
C ASN A 93 -2.25 -15.35 -5.87
N VAL A 94 -2.33 -15.39 -4.54
CA VAL A 94 -1.19 -15.34 -3.64
C VAL A 94 -0.91 -16.75 -3.15
N ASN A 95 0.10 -17.38 -3.73
CA ASN A 95 0.53 -18.72 -3.35
C ASN A 95 2.03 -18.70 -3.02
N THR A 96 2.35 -18.28 -1.79
CA THR A 96 3.73 -18.21 -1.29
C THR A 96 4.25 -19.56 -0.78
N GLY A 97 3.45 -20.63 -0.88
CA GLY A 97 3.77 -21.93 -0.29
C GLY A 97 3.58 -22.01 1.23
N GLY A 98 3.09 -20.94 1.87
CA GLY A 98 2.82 -20.87 3.30
C GLY A 98 1.75 -19.83 3.64
N ASN A 99 1.49 -19.62 4.93
CA ASN A 99 0.54 -18.61 5.37
C ASN A 99 1.10 -17.18 5.14
N VAL A 100 0.22 -16.25 4.79
CA VAL A 100 0.52 -14.83 4.64
C VAL A 100 -0.35 -14.04 5.61
N GLY A 101 0.28 -13.32 6.53
CA GLY A 101 -0.41 -12.54 7.56
C GLY A 101 -0.65 -11.10 7.14
N SER A 102 0.29 -10.49 6.43
CA SER A 102 0.21 -9.09 5.99
C SER A 102 0.92 -8.84 4.66
N PHE A 103 0.67 -7.67 4.07
CA PHE A 103 1.33 -7.21 2.86
C PHE A 103 1.59 -5.69 2.88
N LEU A 104 2.56 -5.26 2.07
CA LEU A 104 2.79 -3.86 1.67
C LEU A 104 2.48 -3.73 0.19
N CYS A 105 1.84 -2.64 -0.24
CA CYS A 105 1.75 -2.27 -1.65
C CYS A 105 2.56 -1.00 -1.89
N ALA A 106 3.65 -1.10 -2.65
CA ALA A 106 4.50 0.04 -2.96
C ALA A 106 3.83 0.96 -3.98
N PRO A 107 4.08 2.28 -3.96
CA PRO A 107 3.56 3.22 -4.98
C PRO A 107 4.26 3.09 -6.35
N SER A 108 5.14 2.10 -6.52
CA SER A 108 5.92 1.86 -7.74
C SER A 108 6.20 0.36 -7.92
N THR A 109 6.94 0.01 -8.96
CA THR A 109 7.43 -1.36 -9.20
C THR A 109 8.62 -1.75 -8.31
N ILE A 110 9.10 -0.86 -7.45
CA ILE A 110 10.16 -1.15 -6.47
C ILE A 110 9.53 -1.71 -5.20
N CYS A 111 9.93 -2.92 -4.82
CA CYS A 111 9.41 -3.60 -3.65
C CYS A 111 9.98 -3.02 -2.36
N LEU A 112 9.10 -2.74 -1.41
CA LEU A 112 9.43 -2.31 -0.05
C LEU A 112 9.48 -3.53 0.87
N VAL A 113 10.40 -3.56 1.84
CA VAL A 113 10.53 -4.63 2.84
C VAL A 113 10.62 -4.06 4.24
#